data_AF-A0A661CQB5-F1
#
_entry.id   AF-A0A661CQB5-F1
#
_cell.length_a   1.000
_cell.length_b   1.000
_cell.length_c   1.000
_cell.angle_alpha   90.00
_cell.angle_beta   90.00
_cell.angle_gamma   90.00
#
_symmetry.space_group_name_H-M   'P 1'
#
loop_
_entity.id
_entity.type
_entity.pdbx_description
1 polymer ?
#
loop_
_entity_poly.entity_id
_entity_poly.type
_entity_poly.pdbx_seq_one_letter_code
_entity_poly.pdbx_strand_id
1 'polypeptide(L)'
;MISLKQEDFTMHRYFFFSLIFSIVLIPIHATSSPLPDVSQLLHQCEKHFQANRLTIGRGGTALACYQEVLEKYPTNAEALAGLENIEARYAKWAKKALERGQKNQAKRYLDSLRKVNPDSPTLVKLKVRLAATSTSPPVTSASSSEAILQRKAQIVDVGKIYELINTTNCLTWPRPDMKKKGGKNGWGSFYPKKGDTGIVVAEKQHCRAGNTGFDDSIYILKVGQYYVPISSTGALVVISENSTTNE
;
A
#
# COMPACT_ATOMS: atom_id res chain seq x y z
N MET A 1 -49.70 -64.86 -15.42
CA MET A 1 -48.97 -64.26 -14.27
C MET A 1 -49.92 -63.24 -13.66
N ILE A 2 -50.84 -63.64 -12.77
CA ILE A 2 -50.66 -63.90 -11.32
C ILE A 2 -50.19 -62.59 -10.63
N SER A 3 -50.85 -61.98 -9.65
CA SER A 3 -51.98 -62.37 -8.80
C SER A 3 -52.59 -61.08 -8.24
N LEU A 4 -53.91 -60.95 -8.26
CA LEU A 4 -54.63 -60.14 -7.28
C LEU A 4 -54.79 -61.01 -6.04
N LYS A 5 -54.30 -60.55 -4.89
CA LYS A 5 -54.61 -61.19 -3.60
C LYS A 5 -55.20 -60.16 -2.64
N GLN A 6 -56.49 -60.33 -2.47
CA GLN A 6 -57.35 -59.75 -1.46
C GLN A 6 -57.18 -60.62 -0.22
N GLU A 7 -56.79 -60.05 0.92
CA GLU A 7 -56.85 -60.77 2.20
C GLU A 7 -57.52 -59.93 3.28
N ASP A 8 -58.65 -60.48 3.67
CA ASP A 8 -59.44 -60.47 4.89
C ASP A 8 -59.17 -59.53 6.06
N PHE A 9 -60.32 -59.01 6.50
CA PHE A 9 -60.58 -58.15 7.64
C PHE A 9 -60.74 -59.00 8.91
N THR A 10 -59.81 -58.89 9.86
CA THR A 10 -59.97 -59.49 11.19
C THR A 10 -59.85 -58.42 12.26
N MET A 11 -60.99 -58.12 12.90
CA MET A 11 -61.08 -57.29 14.10
C MET A 11 -60.20 -57.83 15.23
N HIS A 12 -59.28 -57.01 15.75
CA HIS A 12 -58.69 -57.19 17.09
C HIS A 12 -58.70 -55.85 17.85
N ARG A 13 -59.63 -55.79 18.81
CA ARG A 13 -59.56 -55.17 20.15
C ARG A 13 -58.47 -54.11 20.41
N TYR A 14 -58.96 -52.88 20.64
CA TYR A 14 -58.53 -51.92 21.67
C TYR A 14 -57.06 -51.92 22.13
N PHE A 15 -56.30 -50.90 21.71
CA PHE A 15 -55.37 -50.18 22.59
C PHE A 15 -55.24 -48.73 22.10
N PHE A 16 -55.66 -47.78 22.93
CA PHE A 16 -55.39 -46.35 22.78
C PHE A 16 -53.88 -46.13 22.79
N PHE A 17 -53.32 -45.41 21.80
CA PHE A 17 -52.13 -44.54 21.81
C PHE A 17 -51.54 -44.48 20.40
N SER A 18 -51.77 -43.39 19.65
CA SER A 18 -50.83 -43.01 18.59
C SER A 18 -51.02 -41.54 18.17
N LEU A 19 -49.89 -40.85 18.09
CA LEU A 19 -49.71 -39.43 17.82
C LEU A 19 -50.52 -38.93 16.61
N ILE A 20 -51.26 -37.85 16.85
CA ILE A 20 -51.74 -36.95 15.80
C ILE A 20 -50.50 -36.23 15.23
N PHE A 21 -49.92 -36.76 14.15
CA PHE A 21 -48.85 -36.06 13.42
C PHE A 21 -49.52 -34.92 12.63
N SER A 22 -49.78 -33.83 13.34
CA SER A 22 -50.22 -32.57 12.74
C SER A 22 -49.05 -32.05 11.90
N ILE A 23 -49.21 -32.05 10.58
CA ILE A 23 -48.32 -31.32 9.67
C ILE A 23 -48.50 -29.84 10.03
N VAL A 24 -47.67 -29.36 10.96
CA VAL A 24 -47.54 -27.93 11.23
C VAL A 24 -46.88 -27.36 9.99
N LEU A 25 -47.66 -26.59 9.24
CA LEU A 25 -47.19 -25.72 8.18
C LEU A 25 -46.27 -24.68 8.85
N ILE A 26 -44.99 -24.99 9.02
CA ILE A 26 -44.03 -24.02 9.53
C ILE A 26 -43.96 -22.92 8.46
N PRO A 27 -44.35 -21.67 8.76
CA PRO A 27 -44.17 -20.58 7.82
C PRO A 27 -42.67 -20.47 7.54
N ILE A 28 -42.30 -20.70 6.28
CA ILE A 28 -40.97 -20.38 5.76
C ILE A 28 -40.87 -18.86 5.84
N HIS A 29 -40.44 -18.34 7.00
CA HIS A 29 -40.04 -16.95 7.10
C HIS A 29 -38.75 -16.83 6.31
N ALA A 30 -38.88 -16.36 5.05
CA ALA A 30 -37.75 -15.83 4.32
C ALA A 30 -37.20 -14.64 5.11
N THR A 31 -36.19 -14.88 5.94
CA THR A 31 -35.39 -13.83 6.55
C THR A 31 -34.58 -13.18 5.44
N SER A 32 -35.16 -12.22 4.71
CA SER A 32 -34.37 -11.31 3.89
C SER A 32 -33.59 -10.44 4.88
N SER A 33 -32.30 -10.73 5.09
CA SER A 33 -31.43 -9.81 5.81
C SER A 33 -31.56 -8.44 5.17
N PRO A 34 -31.82 -7.36 5.94
CA PRO A 34 -31.89 -6.02 5.36
C PRO A 34 -30.56 -5.75 4.66
N LEU A 35 -30.63 -5.29 3.41
CA LEU A 35 -29.44 -4.85 2.68
C LEU A 35 -28.71 -3.82 3.56
N PRO A 36 -27.37 -3.89 3.66
CA PRO A 36 -26.62 -2.88 4.40
C PRO A 36 -26.98 -1.50 3.85
N ASP A 37 -27.34 -0.58 4.74
CA ASP A 37 -27.63 0.80 4.37
C ASP A 37 -26.43 1.36 3.59
N VAL A 38 -26.69 1.82 2.37
CA VAL A 38 -25.67 2.37 1.47
C VAL A 38 -24.87 3.48 2.16
N SER A 39 -25.51 4.26 3.05
CA SER A 39 -24.84 5.28 3.85
C SER A 39 -23.81 4.70 4.82
N GLN A 40 -24.14 3.59 5.49
CA GLN A 40 -23.22 2.89 6.38
C GLN A 40 -22.03 2.29 5.61
N LEU A 41 -22.27 1.72 4.43
CA LEU A 41 -21.21 1.19 3.57
C LEU A 41 -20.29 2.30 3.06
N LEU A 42 -20.84 3.42 2.59
CA LEU A 42 -20.08 4.60 2.16
C LEU A 42 -19.21 5.16 3.30
N HIS A 43 -19.74 5.22 4.52
CA HIS A 43 -18.97 5.62 5.70
C HIS A 43 -17.81 4.65 6.00
N GLN A 44 -17.99 3.35 5.77
CA GLN A 44 -16.91 2.38 5.87
C GLN A 44 -15.85 2.60 4.78
N CYS A 45 -16.25 2.85 3.53
CA CYS A 45 -15.32 3.15 2.44
C CYS A 45 -14.45 4.37 2.76
N GLU A 46 -15.06 5.41 3.32
CA GLU A 46 -14.34 6.61 3.75
C GLU A 46 -13.36 6.32 4.90
N LYS A 47 -13.69 5.44 5.83
CA LYS A 47 -12.74 4.97 6.87
C LYS A 47 -11.52 4.28 6.26
N HIS A 48 -11.68 3.49 5.20
CA HIS A 48 -10.53 2.92 4.48
C HIS A 48 -9.69 4.01 3.80
N PHE A 49 -10.35 5.01 3.21
CA PHE A 49 -9.69 6.12 2.55
C PHE A 49 -8.85 6.95 3.52
N GLN A 50 -9.43 7.36 4.66
CA GLN A 50 -8.75 8.14 5.69
C GLN A 50 -7.60 7.37 6.34
N ALA A 51 -7.70 6.05 6.42
CA ALA A 51 -6.62 5.19 6.89
C ALA A 51 -5.53 4.91 5.84
N ASN A 52 -5.56 5.58 4.68
CA ASN A 52 -4.68 5.35 3.52
C ASN A 52 -4.62 3.89 3.04
N ARG A 53 -5.66 3.09 3.31
CA ARG A 53 -5.83 1.74 2.74
C ARG A 53 -6.50 1.85 1.38
N LEU A 54 -5.86 2.52 0.42
CA LEU A 54 -6.51 2.94 -0.82
C LEU A 54 -6.71 1.78 -1.80
N THR A 55 -5.62 1.19 -2.30
CA THR A 55 -5.64 0.01 -3.20
C THR A 55 -5.06 -1.25 -2.55
N ILE A 56 -4.43 -1.11 -1.37
CA ILE A 56 -3.80 -2.20 -0.64
C ILE A 56 -3.91 -1.88 0.86
N GLY A 57 -4.17 -2.90 1.68
CA GLY A 57 -4.26 -2.79 3.13
C GLY A 57 -4.93 -4.01 3.74
N ARG A 58 -4.53 -4.37 4.97
CA ARG A 58 -5.21 -5.45 5.71
C ARG A 58 -6.60 -4.99 6.16
N GLY A 59 -7.57 -5.90 6.10
CA GLY A 59 -8.96 -5.63 6.50
C GLY A 59 -9.81 -4.91 5.45
N GLY A 60 -9.34 -4.80 4.20
CA GLY A 60 -10.08 -4.19 3.09
C GLY A 60 -9.52 -2.83 2.65
N THR A 61 -9.96 -2.38 1.47
CA THR A 61 -9.45 -1.15 0.82
C THR A 61 -10.58 -0.22 0.40
N ALA A 62 -10.28 1.07 0.27
CA ALA A 62 -11.23 2.07 -0.17
C ALA A 62 -11.70 1.80 -1.60
N LEU A 63 -10.77 1.38 -2.49
CA LEU A 63 -11.11 1.03 -3.87
C LEU A 63 -12.14 -0.12 -3.92
N ALA A 64 -11.87 -1.23 -3.24
CA ALA A 64 -12.76 -2.37 -3.23
C ALA A 64 -14.13 -2.03 -2.63
N CYS A 65 -14.16 -1.22 -1.56
CA CYS A 65 -15.40 -0.80 -0.92
C CYS A 65 -16.25 0.09 -1.84
N TYR A 66 -15.67 1.11 -2.48
CA TYR A 66 -16.41 1.97 -3.40
C TYR A 66 -16.86 1.21 -4.66
N GLN A 67 -16.07 0.24 -5.14
CA GLN A 67 -16.49 -0.66 -6.22
C GLN A 67 -17.71 -1.51 -5.81
N GLU A 68 -17.73 -2.04 -4.58
CA GLU A 68 -18.89 -2.79 -4.06
C GLU A 68 -20.16 -1.91 -4.01
N VAL A 69 -20.03 -0.62 -3.63
CA VAL A 69 -21.16 0.31 -3.67
C VAL A 69 -21.65 0.47 -5.12
N LEU A 70 -20.75 0.63 -6.08
CA LEU A 70 -21.09 0.86 -7.49
C LEU A 70 -21.63 -0.39 -8.19
N GLU A 71 -21.27 -1.60 -7.74
CA GLU A 71 -21.90 -2.84 -8.20
C GLU A 71 -23.41 -2.87 -7.88
N LYS A 72 -23.80 -2.32 -6.73
CA LYS A 72 -25.19 -2.27 -6.26
C LYS A 72 -25.93 -1.01 -6.69
N TYR A 73 -25.21 0.11 -6.75
CA TYR A 73 -25.72 1.46 -7.01
C TYR A 73 -24.83 2.17 -8.05
N PRO A 74 -24.95 1.84 -9.35
CA PRO A 74 -23.99 2.25 -10.38
C PRO A 74 -23.82 3.76 -10.58
N THR A 75 -24.82 4.55 -10.20
CA THR A 75 -24.84 6.01 -10.33
C THR A 75 -24.67 6.74 -8.99
N ASN A 76 -24.26 6.04 -7.93
CA ASN A 76 -24.07 6.65 -6.62
C ASN A 76 -22.94 7.69 -6.67
N ALA A 77 -23.31 8.96 -6.53
CA ALA A 77 -22.38 10.09 -6.66
C ALA A 77 -21.26 10.07 -5.61
N GLU A 78 -21.53 9.63 -4.38
CA GLU A 78 -20.52 9.58 -3.31
C GLU A 78 -19.46 8.52 -3.59
N ALA A 79 -19.86 7.34 -4.09
CA ALA A 79 -18.91 6.30 -4.45
C ALA A 79 -18.05 6.69 -5.66
N LEU A 80 -18.64 7.32 -6.68
CA LEU A 80 -17.89 7.87 -7.82
C LEU A 80 -16.87 8.91 -7.35
N ALA A 81 -17.29 9.87 -6.51
CA ALA A 81 -16.39 10.86 -5.91
C ALA A 81 -15.30 10.20 -5.05
N GLY A 82 -15.62 9.09 -4.36
CA GLY A 82 -14.66 8.27 -3.63
C GLY A 82 -13.52 7.73 -4.50
N LEU A 83 -13.84 7.22 -5.69
CA LEU A 83 -12.84 6.77 -6.66
C LEU A 83 -11.99 7.93 -7.20
N GLU A 84 -12.61 9.06 -7.52
CA GLU A 84 -11.89 10.29 -7.93
C GLU A 84 -10.92 10.78 -6.86
N ASN A 85 -11.33 10.72 -5.58
CA ASN A 85 -10.49 11.08 -4.44
C ASN A 85 -9.27 10.15 -4.30
N ILE A 86 -9.43 8.86 -4.57
CA ILE A 86 -8.31 7.91 -4.59
C ILE A 86 -7.36 8.24 -5.76
N GLU A 87 -7.91 8.51 -6.95
CA GLU A 87 -7.12 8.93 -8.11
C GLU A 87 -6.29 10.18 -7.79
N ALA A 88 -6.95 11.24 -7.30
CA ALA A 88 -6.30 12.50 -6.94
C ALA A 88 -5.17 12.31 -5.91
N ARG A 89 -5.35 11.40 -4.95
CA ARG A 89 -4.33 11.09 -3.94
C ARG A 89 -3.07 10.47 -4.55
N TYR A 90 -3.23 9.46 -5.39
CA TYR A 90 -2.08 8.84 -6.08
C TYR A 90 -1.42 9.79 -7.07
N ALA A 91 -2.19 10.61 -7.79
CA ALA A 91 -1.65 11.62 -8.70
C ALA A 91 -0.78 12.63 -7.96
N LYS A 92 -1.25 13.13 -6.81
CA LYS A 92 -0.49 14.05 -5.93
C LYS A 92 0.81 13.42 -5.45
N TRP A 93 0.78 12.17 -5.00
CA TRP A 93 1.98 11.47 -4.55
C TRP A 93 2.97 11.18 -5.68
N ALA A 94 2.49 10.75 -6.85
CA ALA A 94 3.30 10.55 -8.05
C ALA A 94 3.99 11.85 -8.49
N LYS A 95 3.25 12.97 -8.53
CA LYS A 95 3.80 14.30 -8.85
C LYS A 95 4.93 14.68 -7.87
N LYS A 96 4.70 14.53 -6.57
CA LYS A 96 5.73 14.82 -5.55
C LYS A 96 6.95 13.91 -5.67
N ALA A 97 6.76 12.62 -5.97
CA ALA A 97 7.85 11.69 -6.19
C ALA A 97 8.69 12.07 -7.43
N LEU A 98 8.05 12.49 -8.52
CA LEU A 98 8.73 13.02 -9.70
C LEU A 98 9.53 14.29 -9.40
N GLU A 99 8.94 15.24 -8.68
CA GLU A 99 9.61 16.48 -8.24
C GLU A 99 10.85 16.22 -7.38
N ARG A 100 10.85 15.11 -6.63
CA ARG A 100 11.98 14.68 -5.80
C ARG A 100 12.97 13.75 -6.52
N GLY A 101 12.79 13.49 -7.82
CA GLY A 101 13.60 12.56 -8.60
C GLY A 101 13.43 11.08 -8.20
N GLN A 102 12.41 10.74 -7.41
CA GLN A 102 12.14 9.39 -6.89
C GLN A 102 11.39 8.56 -7.93
N LYS A 103 12.04 8.26 -9.07
CA LYS A 103 11.43 7.58 -10.25
C LYS A 103 10.71 6.27 -9.91
N ASN A 104 11.35 5.40 -9.12
CA ASN A 104 10.76 4.12 -8.73
C ASN A 104 9.49 4.30 -7.89
N GLN A 105 9.48 5.30 -7.02
CA GLN A 105 8.33 5.62 -6.20
C GLN A 105 7.19 6.22 -7.02
N ALA A 106 7.51 7.13 -7.95
CA ALA A 106 6.54 7.66 -8.91
C ALA A 106 5.90 6.52 -9.72
N LYS A 107 6.70 5.57 -10.23
CA LYS A 107 6.19 4.41 -10.97
C LYS A 107 5.19 3.60 -10.15
N ARG A 108 5.48 3.33 -8.87
CA ARG A 108 4.56 2.61 -7.97
C ARG A 108 3.23 3.33 -7.78
N TYR A 109 3.28 4.64 -7.53
CA TYR A 109 2.06 5.44 -7.41
C TYR A 109 1.24 5.45 -8.70
N LEU A 110 1.89 5.49 -9.87
CA LEU A 110 1.21 5.39 -11.17
C LEU A 110 0.65 4.00 -11.45
N ASP A 111 1.32 2.93 -10.99
CA ASP A 111 0.80 1.56 -11.06
C ASP A 111 -0.46 1.40 -10.18
N SER A 112 -0.52 2.03 -9.00
CA SER A 112 -1.74 2.10 -8.18
C SER A 112 -2.83 2.97 -8.81
N LEU A 113 -2.49 4.14 -9.35
CA LEU A 113 -3.44 5.01 -10.06
C LEU A 113 -4.11 4.26 -11.21
N ARG A 114 -3.35 3.48 -11.99
CA ARG A 114 -3.87 2.64 -13.08
C ARG A 114 -4.91 1.62 -12.62
N LYS A 115 -4.78 1.07 -11.40
CA LYS A 115 -5.76 0.12 -10.85
C LYS A 115 -7.10 0.80 -10.52
N VAL A 116 -7.06 2.09 -10.21
CA VAL A 116 -8.23 2.90 -9.83
C VAL A 116 -8.93 3.38 -11.10
N ASN A 117 -8.16 3.98 -12.01
CA ASN A 117 -8.66 4.50 -13.27
C ASN A 117 -7.60 4.31 -14.37
N PRO A 118 -7.70 3.25 -15.20
CA PRO A 118 -6.75 3.01 -16.28
C PRO A 118 -6.81 4.08 -17.38
N ASP A 119 -7.95 4.75 -17.55
CA ASP A 119 -8.22 5.75 -18.59
C ASP A 119 -7.98 7.19 -18.11
N SER A 120 -7.45 7.36 -16.90
CA SER A 120 -7.15 8.68 -16.33
C SER A 120 -6.21 9.51 -17.24
N PRO A 121 -6.62 10.71 -17.69
CA PRO A 121 -5.74 11.63 -18.40
C PRO A 121 -4.51 12.02 -17.56
N THR A 122 -4.69 12.09 -16.24
CA THR A 122 -3.61 12.37 -15.29
C THR A 122 -2.55 11.26 -15.28
N LEU A 123 -2.97 9.98 -15.40
CA LEU A 123 -2.06 8.84 -15.54
C LEU A 123 -1.16 9.00 -16.76
N VAL A 124 -1.75 9.33 -17.91
CA VAL A 124 -1.02 9.51 -19.18
C VAL A 124 0.00 10.64 -19.04
N LYS A 125 -0.42 11.80 -18.55
CA LYS A 125 0.46 12.97 -18.36
C LYS A 125 1.65 12.68 -17.44
N LEU A 126 1.41 11.99 -16.33
CA LEU A 126 2.47 11.68 -15.38
C LEU A 126 3.42 10.58 -15.87
N LYS A 127 2.94 9.61 -16.67
CA LYS A 127 3.80 8.62 -17.35
C LYS A 127 4.76 9.29 -18.34
N VAL A 128 4.28 10.25 -19.13
CA VAL A 128 5.12 11.03 -20.05
C VAL A 128 6.21 11.77 -19.28
N ARG A 129 5.86 12.43 -18.16
CA ARG A 129 6.84 13.12 -17.31
C ARG A 129 7.87 12.16 -16.69
N LEU A 130 7.44 10.97 -16.26
CA LEU A 130 8.36 9.94 -15.76
C LEU A 130 9.35 9.50 -16.86
N ALA A 131 8.88 9.27 -18.08
CA ALA A 131 9.73 8.89 -19.22
C ALA A 131 10.72 10.00 -19.62
N ALA A 132 10.29 11.27 -19.60
CA ALA A 132 11.18 12.40 -19.84
C ALA A 132 12.29 12.51 -18.77
N THR A 133 12.02 12.05 -17.54
CA THR A 133 13.03 12.02 -16.48
C THR A 133 14.07 10.92 -16.73
N SER A 134 13.75 9.86 -17.48
CA SER A 134 14.71 8.79 -17.86
C SER A 134 15.59 9.12 -19.06
N THR A 135 15.21 10.08 -19.91
CA THR A 135 15.97 10.47 -21.11
C THR A 135 17.05 11.52 -20.80
N SER A 136 17.86 11.30 -19.75
CA SER A 136 19.24 11.77 -19.83
C SER A 136 20.00 10.80 -20.72
N PRO A 137 20.87 11.26 -21.64
CA PRO A 137 21.52 10.38 -22.60
C PRO A 137 22.30 9.26 -21.89
N PRO A 138 22.39 8.07 -22.51
CA PRO A 138 23.12 6.95 -21.94
C PRO A 138 24.60 7.32 -21.90
N VAL A 139 25.15 7.56 -20.70
CA VAL A 139 26.60 7.53 -20.53
C VAL A 139 26.99 6.06 -20.47
N THR A 140 27.59 5.64 -21.58
CA THR A 140 28.17 4.34 -21.86
C THR A 140 28.94 3.79 -20.66
N SER A 141 28.71 2.52 -20.37
CA SER A 141 29.47 1.70 -19.45
C SER A 141 30.95 1.66 -19.80
N ALA A 142 31.78 2.36 -19.02
CA ALA A 142 33.17 2.02 -18.82
C ALA A 142 33.55 2.33 -17.36
N SER A 143 33.93 1.27 -16.67
CA SER A 143 34.46 1.27 -15.30
C SER A 143 35.81 2.01 -15.24
N SER A 144 35.91 3.08 -14.45
CA SER A 144 36.92 3.24 -13.38
C SER A 144 36.98 4.68 -12.84
N SER A 145 36.95 4.76 -11.50
CA SER A 145 37.57 5.74 -10.60
C SER A 145 37.20 7.23 -10.62
N GLU A 146 36.74 7.66 -9.44
CA GLU A 146 36.94 9.00 -8.84
C GLU A 146 36.33 10.23 -9.52
N ALA A 147 35.00 10.29 -9.48
CA ALA A 147 34.24 11.38 -8.85
C ALA A 147 32.75 11.14 -9.14
N ILE A 148 32.17 10.09 -8.55
CA ILE A 148 30.71 9.97 -8.56
C ILE A 148 30.20 11.17 -7.79
N LEU A 149 29.32 11.97 -8.41
CA LEU A 149 28.44 12.93 -7.76
C LEU A 149 27.70 12.20 -6.63
N GLN A 150 28.36 12.08 -5.48
CA GLN A 150 27.85 11.34 -4.34
C GLN A 150 26.67 12.14 -3.83
N ARG A 151 25.48 11.63 -4.10
CA ARG A 151 24.22 12.28 -3.75
C ARG A 151 24.21 12.50 -2.23
N LYS A 152 24.39 13.73 -1.79
CA LYS A 152 24.35 14.08 -0.37
C LYS A 152 22.91 14.31 0.04
N ALA A 153 22.59 14.05 1.30
CA ALA A 153 21.32 14.44 1.85
C ALA A 153 21.49 14.97 3.27
N GLN A 154 20.75 16.03 3.57
CA GLN A 154 20.67 16.63 4.89
C GLN A 154 19.46 16.09 5.64
N ILE A 155 19.66 15.72 6.90
CA ILE A 155 18.58 15.33 7.81
C ILE A 155 17.73 16.57 8.13
N VAL A 156 16.46 16.57 7.71
CA VAL A 156 15.53 17.69 7.96
C VAL A 156 14.47 17.35 9.00
N ASP A 157 14.18 16.06 9.20
CA ASP A 157 13.26 15.55 10.23
C ASP A 157 13.85 14.29 10.90
N VAL A 158 14.36 14.46 12.11
CA VAL A 158 14.95 13.38 12.93
C VAL A 158 13.90 12.32 13.28
N GLY A 159 12.62 12.68 13.39
CA GLY A 159 11.53 11.75 13.69
C GLY A 159 11.26 10.72 12.59
N LYS A 160 11.89 10.88 11.42
CA LYS A 160 11.84 9.93 10.30
C LYS A 160 12.99 8.93 10.29
N ILE A 161 13.86 8.96 11.29
CA ILE A 161 14.97 8.02 11.43
C ILE A 161 14.46 6.70 11.99
N TYR A 162 14.85 5.61 11.34
CA TYR A 162 14.52 4.26 11.80
C TYR A 162 15.60 3.73 12.73
N GLU A 163 15.56 4.16 14.00
CA GLU A 163 16.60 3.86 15.00
C GLU A 163 16.95 2.37 15.14
N LEU A 164 15.98 1.47 14.99
CA LEU A 164 16.16 0.04 15.28
C LEU A 164 16.06 -0.86 14.05
N ILE A 165 15.92 -0.31 12.84
CA ILE A 165 15.66 -1.15 11.65
C ILE A 165 16.82 -2.11 11.33
N ASN A 166 18.03 -1.80 11.80
CA ASN A 166 19.20 -2.64 11.67
C ASN A 166 19.14 -3.94 12.50
N THR A 167 18.27 -4.05 13.50
CA THR A 167 18.06 -5.30 14.26
C THR A 167 16.97 -6.17 13.64
N THR A 168 16.31 -5.68 12.59
CA THR A 168 15.19 -6.37 11.94
C THR A 168 15.61 -6.97 10.59
N ASN A 169 14.69 -7.74 10.00
CA ASN A 169 14.76 -8.21 8.63
C ASN A 169 14.01 -7.28 7.65
N CYS A 170 13.62 -6.07 8.09
CA CYS A 170 12.80 -5.16 7.29
C CYS A 170 13.58 -4.42 6.19
N LEU A 171 14.91 -4.42 6.28
CA LEU A 171 15.78 -3.72 5.36
C LEU A 171 16.90 -4.64 4.88
N THR A 172 17.02 -4.81 3.57
CA THR A 172 18.18 -5.47 2.96
C THR A 172 19.34 -4.47 2.90
N TRP A 173 20.33 -4.66 3.78
CA TRP A 173 21.51 -3.83 3.85
C TRP A 173 22.48 -4.14 2.69
N PRO A 174 23.11 -3.14 2.05
CA PRO A 174 24.07 -3.40 0.98
C PRO A 174 25.27 -4.25 1.43
N ARG A 175 25.71 -4.05 2.68
CA ARG A 175 26.80 -4.81 3.29
C ARG A 175 26.53 -5.06 4.78
N PRO A 176 27.04 -6.18 5.35
CA PRO A 176 26.84 -6.51 6.77
C PRO A 176 27.45 -5.49 7.75
N ASP A 177 28.60 -4.90 7.42
CA ASP A 177 29.26 -3.88 8.24
C ASP A 177 28.40 -2.61 8.37
N MET A 178 27.68 -2.24 7.30
CA MET A 178 26.75 -1.13 7.33
C MET A 178 25.59 -1.36 8.29
N LYS A 179 25.09 -2.61 8.36
CA LYS A 179 24.05 -3.01 9.31
C LYS A 179 24.55 -2.91 10.76
N LYS A 180 25.79 -3.33 11.02
CA LYS A 180 26.42 -3.27 12.35
C LYS A 180 26.62 -1.83 12.85
N LYS A 181 27.02 -0.92 11.95
CA LYS A 181 27.21 0.51 12.25
C LYS A 181 25.96 1.36 11.99
N GLY A 182 24.84 0.70 11.68
CA GLY A 182 23.56 1.32 11.41
C GLY A 182 22.65 1.25 12.63
N GLY A 183 21.78 2.25 12.81
CA GLY A 183 20.83 2.26 13.92
C GLY A 183 21.46 2.54 15.29
N LYS A 184 20.61 2.83 16.28
CA LYS A 184 20.97 3.36 17.59
C LYS A 184 21.90 2.46 18.39
N ASN A 185 21.72 1.15 18.32
CA ASN A 185 22.61 0.18 18.96
C ASN A 185 23.98 0.07 18.26
N GLY A 186 24.11 0.52 17.01
CA GLY A 186 25.37 0.57 16.28
C GLY A 186 26.10 1.91 16.37
N TRP A 187 25.43 2.97 16.85
CA TRP A 187 25.98 4.32 16.90
C TRP A 187 26.84 4.62 18.14
N GLY A 188 26.68 3.87 19.24
CA GLY A 188 27.39 4.16 20.48
C GLY A 188 26.99 5.53 21.05
N SER A 189 27.96 6.46 21.17
CA SER A 189 27.71 7.84 21.62
C SER A 189 27.23 8.78 20.52
N PHE A 190 27.29 8.36 19.25
CA PHE A 190 26.77 9.15 18.13
C PHE A 190 25.24 9.12 18.10
N TYR A 191 24.63 10.24 17.76
CA TYR A 191 23.21 10.31 17.46
C TYR A 191 22.96 11.37 16.37
N PRO A 192 22.28 11.03 15.26
CA PRO A 192 22.07 11.96 14.16
C PRO A 192 21.18 13.14 14.56
N LYS A 193 21.51 14.33 14.09
CA LYS A 193 20.79 15.57 14.39
C LYS A 193 20.23 16.20 13.12
N LYS A 194 19.22 17.05 13.29
CA LYS A 194 18.73 17.90 12.20
C LYS A 194 19.89 18.78 11.70
N GLY A 195 20.08 18.83 10.40
CA GLY A 195 21.18 19.55 9.75
C GLY A 195 22.37 18.67 9.41
N ASP A 196 22.52 17.49 10.01
CA ASP A 196 23.58 16.55 9.66
C ASP A 196 23.47 16.17 8.18
N THR A 197 24.60 16.20 7.48
CA THR A 197 24.67 15.84 6.06
C THR A 197 25.47 14.56 5.91
N GLY A 198 24.89 13.61 5.16
CA GLY A 198 25.54 12.35 4.85
C GLY A 198 25.48 12.03 3.35
N ILE A 199 26.32 11.10 2.93
CA ILE A 199 26.26 10.55 1.58
C ILE A 199 25.17 9.50 1.53
N VAL A 200 24.26 9.57 0.55
CA VAL A 200 23.26 8.53 0.32
C VAL A 200 23.96 7.33 -0.31
N VAL A 201 24.30 6.34 0.51
CA VAL A 201 25.02 5.12 0.06
C VAL A 201 24.07 4.04 -0.42
N ALA A 202 22.79 4.11 -0.06
CA ALA A 202 21.75 3.27 -0.62
C ALA A 202 20.38 3.90 -0.49
N GLU A 203 19.51 3.58 -1.44
CA GLU A 203 18.06 3.77 -1.36
C GLU A 203 17.41 2.39 -1.39
N LYS A 204 16.61 2.08 -0.37
CA LYS A 204 15.94 0.79 -0.19
C LYS A 204 14.46 1.00 0.03
N GLN A 205 13.68 -0.05 -0.18
CA GLN A 205 12.25 -0.02 0.09
C GLN A 205 11.99 -0.57 1.50
N HIS A 206 11.13 0.08 2.26
CA HIS A 206 10.69 -0.42 3.56
C HIS A 206 9.90 -1.73 3.36
N CYS A 207 10.06 -2.73 4.24
CA CYS A 207 9.36 -4.03 4.10
C CYS A 207 7.82 -3.95 4.13
N ARG A 208 7.26 -2.81 4.56
CA ARG A 208 5.81 -2.53 4.59
C ARG A 208 5.34 -1.58 3.47
N ALA A 209 6.25 -1.14 2.61
CA ALA A 209 5.89 -0.31 1.47
C ALA A 209 4.89 -1.07 0.59
N GLY A 210 3.78 -0.42 0.25
CA GLY A 210 2.64 -1.04 -0.41
C GLY A 210 1.54 -1.58 0.51
N ASN A 211 1.72 -1.82 1.82
CA ASN A 211 0.68 -2.39 2.69
C ASN A 211 0.00 -1.41 3.66
N THR A 212 0.51 -0.18 3.79
CA THR A 212 0.12 0.76 4.86
C THR A 212 0.05 2.23 4.42
N GLY A 213 0.15 2.52 3.12
CA GLY A 213 0.22 3.90 2.60
C GLY A 213 1.53 4.63 2.92
N PHE A 214 2.48 3.97 3.59
CA PHE A 214 3.85 4.45 3.75
C PHE A 214 4.69 3.95 2.58
N ASP A 215 4.66 4.67 1.47
CA ASP A 215 5.47 4.36 0.30
C ASP A 215 6.77 5.17 0.28
N ASP A 216 7.31 5.52 1.44
CA ASP A 216 8.60 6.21 1.48
C ASP A 216 9.75 5.19 1.27
N SER A 217 10.69 5.53 0.40
CA SER A 217 11.99 4.84 0.36
C SER A 217 12.77 5.14 1.64
N ILE A 218 13.65 4.23 2.06
CA ILE A 218 14.62 4.47 3.12
C ILE A 218 15.96 4.83 2.48
N TYR A 219 16.49 6.00 2.80
CA TYR A 219 17.88 6.34 2.54
C TYR A 219 18.75 5.78 3.66
N ILE A 220 19.86 5.17 3.28
CA ILE A 220 20.95 4.86 4.21
C ILE A 220 21.99 5.96 4.01
N LEU A 221 22.07 6.90 4.95
CA LEU A 221 23.04 7.99 4.91
C LEU A 221 24.31 7.57 5.63
N LYS A 222 25.47 7.72 5.00
CA LYS A 222 26.76 7.62 5.68
C LYS A 222 27.08 8.98 6.31
N VAL A 223 27.05 9.05 7.64
CA VAL A 223 27.41 10.23 8.44
C VAL A 223 28.64 9.87 9.27
N GLY A 224 29.80 10.42 8.89
CA GLY A 224 31.09 9.97 9.41
C GLY A 224 31.30 8.47 9.16
N GLN A 225 31.44 7.69 10.23
CA GLN A 225 31.60 6.23 10.16
C GLN A 225 30.28 5.45 10.30
N TYR A 226 29.17 6.13 10.60
CA TYR A 226 27.89 5.51 10.93
C TYR A 226 26.93 5.55 9.76
N TYR A 227 25.90 4.70 9.83
CA TYR A 227 24.85 4.64 8.83
C TYR A 227 23.50 5.00 9.45
N VAL A 228 22.81 5.96 8.85
CA VAL A 228 21.54 6.49 9.34
C VAL A 228 20.44 6.09 8.36
N PRO A 229 19.66 5.04 8.67
CA PRO A 229 18.48 4.69 7.91
C PRO A 229 17.37 5.71 8.22
N ILE A 230 16.93 6.47 7.22
CA ILE A 230 15.93 7.53 7.35
C ILE A 230 14.93 7.45 6.20
N SER A 231 13.65 7.74 6.45
CA SER A 231 12.69 7.87 5.35
C SER A 231 13.12 9.00 4.40
N SER A 232 12.88 8.81 3.10
CA SER A 232 13.15 9.80 2.06
C SER A 232 12.36 11.10 2.23
N THR A 233 11.34 11.14 3.09
CA THR A 233 10.62 12.36 3.47
C THR A 233 11.30 13.15 4.59
N GLY A 234 12.20 12.52 5.35
CA GLY A 234 12.96 13.15 6.43
C GLY A 234 14.36 13.62 6.05
N ALA A 235 14.77 13.41 4.80
CA ALA A 235 16.07 13.80 4.27
C ALA A 235 15.92 14.59 2.97
N LEU A 236 16.54 15.76 2.91
CA LEU A 236 16.59 16.61 1.72
C LEU A 236 17.84 16.28 0.92
N VAL A 237 17.66 15.80 -0.32
CA VAL A 237 18.78 15.53 -1.22
C VAL A 237 19.37 16.85 -1.71
N VAL A 238 20.67 17.02 -1.51
CA VAL A 238 21.45 18.18 -1.97
C VAL A 238 22.31 17.72 -3.14
N ILE A 239 22.16 18.37 -4.28
CA ILE A 239 23.02 18.15 -5.45
C ILE A 239 24.21 19.09 -5.27
N SER A 240 25.41 18.55 -5.08
CA SER A 240 26.63 19.36 -5.15
C SER A 240 27.02 19.52 -6.60
N GLU A 241 26.78 20.69 -7.18
CA GLU A 241 27.48 21.12 -8.39
C GLU A 241 28.96 21.23 -8.04
N ASN A 242 29.82 20.52 -8.76
CA ASN A 242 31.25 20.64 -8.56
C ASN A 242 31.66 22.00 -9.14
N SER A 243 31.92 22.99 -8.29
CA SER A 243 32.53 24.25 -8.70
C SER A 243 33.97 23.97 -9.12
N THR A 244 34.19 23.69 -10.39
CA THR A 244 35.51 23.90 -11.01
C THR A 244 35.71 25.40 -11.15
N THR A 245 36.18 26.05 -10.08
CA THR A 245 36.94 27.28 -10.19
C THR A 245 38.31 26.89 -10.73
N ASN A 246 38.47 26.97 -12.06
CA ASN A 246 39.77 27.20 -12.63
C ASN A 246 40.05 28.69 -12.52
N GLU A 247 41.23 28.97 -12.00
CA GLU A 247 41.91 30.23 -11.74
C GLU A 247 41.81 31.27 -12.89
#